data_AF-A0A3A0BSG4-F1
#
_entry.id   AF-A0A3A0BSG4-F1
#
_cell.length_a   1.000
_cell.length_b   1.000
_cell.length_c   1.000
_cell.angle_alpha   90.00
_cell.angle_beta   90.00
_cell.angle_gamma   90.00
#
_symmetry.space_group_name_H-M   'P 1'
#
loop_
_entity.id
_entity.type
_entity.pdbx_description
1 polymer ?
#
loop_
_entity_poly.entity_id
_entity_poly.type
_entity_poly.pdbx_seq_one_letter_code
_entity_poly.pdbx_strand_id
1 'polypeptide(L)'
;MDQFPIRLRRVAVFAGIFILILFVIEFNARLEELNRLNQQRDEMRVLATQAAQTQIALQTQAVYAASTEAVEEWARADGHYIQEGDQPVIPVELPGSAPVMVNTPLPPPTPMQNWEIWRMLFFDR
;
A
#
# COMPACT_ATOMS: atom_id res chain seq x y z
N MET A 1 -6.76 6.49 76.34
CA MET A 1 -6.56 7.45 75.24
C MET A 1 -7.41 6.94 74.09
N ASP A 2 -8.71 7.23 74.06
CA ASP A 2 -9.56 6.80 72.95
C ASP A 2 -10.70 7.80 72.76
N GLN A 3 -10.50 8.70 71.80
CA GLN A 3 -11.57 9.56 71.28
C GLN A 3 -11.50 9.53 69.76
N PHE A 4 -12.19 8.57 69.15
CA PHE A 4 -12.56 8.64 67.74
C PHE A 4 -14.02 8.27 67.58
N PRO A 5 -14.96 9.23 67.79
CA PRO A 5 -16.36 9.04 67.42
C PRO A 5 -16.50 9.22 65.90
N ILE A 6 -15.81 8.39 65.12
CA ILE A 6 -15.93 8.40 63.67
C ILE A 6 -17.25 7.72 63.33
N ARG A 7 -18.17 8.47 62.70
CA ARG A 7 -19.45 7.92 62.24
C ARG A 7 -19.17 6.89 61.13
N LEU A 8 -19.18 5.59 61.47
CA LEU A 8 -18.95 4.44 60.57
C LEU A 8 -19.66 4.58 59.21
N ARG A 9 -20.90 5.09 59.20
CA ARG A 9 -21.66 5.38 57.97
C ARG A 9 -20.94 6.32 57.01
N ARG A 10 -20.27 7.37 57.51
CA ARG A 10 -19.50 8.30 56.67
C ARG A 10 -18.26 7.61 56.10
N VAL A 11 -17.55 6.82 56.91
CA VAL A 11 -16.37 6.07 56.46
C VAL A 11 -16.73 5.09 55.35
N ALA A 12 -17.82 4.34 55.52
CA ALA A 12 -18.32 3.42 54.50
C ALA A 12 -18.67 4.12 53.18
N VAL A 13 -19.29 5.30 53.24
CA VAL A 13 -19.60 6.11 52.04
C VAL A 13 -18.32 6.58 51.36
N PHE A 14 -17.35 7.11 52.10
CA PHE A 14 -16.07 7.54 51.52
C PHE A 14 -15.26 6.38 50.94
N ALA A 15 -15.24 5.23 51.62
CA ALA A 15 -14.61 4.02 51.11
C ALA A 15 -15.29 3.53 49.82
N GLY A 16 -16.63 3.54 49.76
CA GLY A 16 -17.37 3.17 48.56
C GLY A 16 -17.09 4.10 47.37
N ILE A 17 -17.04 5.41 47.60
CA ILE A 17 -16.66 6.39 46.57
C ILE A 17 -15.22 6.16 46.09
N PHE A 18 -14.29 5.92 47.01
CA PHE A 18 -12.91 5.64 46.66
C PHE A 18 -12.77 4.39 45.78
N ILE A 19 -13.46 3.31 46.14
CA ILE A 19 -13.50 2.08 45.33
C ILE A 19 -14.09 2.36 43.94
N LEU A 20 -15.18 3.13 43.87
CA LEU A 20 -15.78 3.52 42.59
C LEU A 20 -14.81 4.28 41.69
N ILE A 21 -14.06 5.23 42.25
CA ILE A 21 -13.04 5.99 41.51
C ILE A 21 -11.97 5.05 40.96
N LEU A 22 -11.44 4.14 41.78
CA LEU A 22 -10.45 3.15 41.33
C LEU A 22 -11.02 2.26 40.22
N PHE A 23 -12.27 1.84 40.34
CA PHE A 23 -12.92 1.01 39.33
C PHE A 23 -13.05 1.73 37.99
N VAL A 24 -13.42 3.02 38.02
CA VAL A 24 -13.51 3.84 36.80
C VAL A 24 -12.13 4.01 36.16
N ILE A 25 -11.06 4.21 36.94
CA ILE A 25 -9.71 4.33 36.39
C ILE A 25 -9.27 3.04 35.71
N GLU A 26 -9.40 1.90 36.40
CA GLU A 26 -9.02 0.59 35.88
C GLU A 26 -9.85 0.21 34.63
N PHE A 27 -11.15 0.50 34.66
CA PHE A 27 -12.04 0.23 33.54
C PHE A 27 -11.67 1.06 32.31
N ASN A 28 -11.40 2.36 32.48
CA ASN A 28 -10.97 3.20 31.38
C ASN A 28 -9.62 2.75 30.80
N ALA A 29 -8.64 2.41 31.66
CA ALA A 29 -7.34 1.91 31.20
C ALA A 29 -7.49 0.62 30.39
N ARG A 30 -8.36 -0.31 30.82
CA ARG A 30 -8.64 -1.55 30.07
C ARG A 30 -9.34 -1.31 28.75
N LEU A 31 -10.29 -0.36 28.71
CA LEU A 31 -10.97 0.01 27.46
C LEU A 31 -10.01 0.64 26.46
N GLU A 32 -9.13 1.53 26.92
CA GLU A 32 -8.12 2.15 26.08
C GLU A 32 -7.16 1.10 25.49
N GLU A 33 -6.67 0.17 26.32
CA GLU A 33 -5.83 -0.93 25.86
C GLU A 33 -6.54 -1.81 24.84
N LEU A 34 -7.81 -2.15 25.09
CA LEU A 34 -8.61 -2.97 24.18
C LEU A 34 -8.83 -2.25 22.83
N ASN A 35 -9.13 -0.96 22.85
CA ASN A 35 -9.28 -0.16 21.64
C ASN A 35 -7.97 -0.09 20.85
N ARG A 36 -6.84 0.15 21.55
CA ARG A 36 -5.51 0.15 20.93
C ARG A 36 -5.18 -1.18 20.27
N LEU A 37 -5.40 -2.30 20.96
CA LEU A 37 -5.15 -3.64 20.43
C LEU A 37 -6.05 -3.96 19.23
N ASN A 38 -7.33 -3.57 19.27
CA ASN A 38 -8.23 -3.75 18.13
C ASN A 38 -7.77 -2.95 16.91
N GLN A 39 -7.37 -1.69 17.10
CA GLN A 39 -6.86 -0.87 16.00
C GLN A 39 -5.60 -1.49 15.37
N GLN A 40 -4.63 -1.91 16.18
CA GLN A 40 -3.43 -2.60 15.69
C GLN A 40 -3.77 -3.90 14.94
N ARG A 41 -4.72 -4.68 15.46
CA ARG A 41 -5.18 -5.91 14.81
C ARG A 41 -5.81 -5.62 13.45
N ASP A 42 -6.63 -4.59 13.35
CA ASP A 42 -7.34 -4.27 12.12
C ASP A 42 -6.37 -3.70 11.06
N GLU A 43 -5.39 -2.88 11.45
CA GLU A 43 -4.28 -2.46 10.57
C GLU A 43 -3.48 -3.67 10.05
N MET A 44 -3.10 -4.59 10.93
CA MET A 44 -2.36 -5.81 10.54
C MET A 44 -3.19 -6.73 9.63
N ARG A 45 -4.51 -6.81 9.84
CA ARG A 45 -5.41 -7.58 8.97
C ARG A 45 -5.47 -7.01 7.56
N VAL A 46 -5.50 -5.68 7.41
CA VAL A 46 -5.48 -5.02 6.10
C VAL A 46 -4.18 -5.35 5.38
N LEU A 47 -3.03 -5.19 6.05
CA LEU A 47 -1.72 -5.50 5.49
C LEU A 47 -1.60 -6.97 5.08
N ALA A 48 -2.05 -7.90 5.93
CA ALA A 48 -2.02 -9.32 5.63
C ALA A 48 -2.92 -9.69 4.43
N THR A 49 -4.10 -9.06 4.34
CA THR A 49 -5.02 -9.29 3.21
C THR A 49 -4.42 -8.78 1.91
N GLN A 50 -3.82 -7.59 1.92
CA GLN A 50 -3.14 -7.02 0.76
C GLN A 50 -1.98 -7.91 0.32
N ALA A 51 -1.13 -8.34 1.26
CA ALA A 51 0.00 -9.22 0.97
C ALA A 51 -0.45 -10.57 0.38
N ALA A 52 -1.51 -11.17 0.93
CA ALA A 52 -2.08 -12.42 0.42
C ALA A 52 -2.64 -12.25 -1.01
N GLN A 53 -3.34 -11.15 -1.30
CA GLN A 53 -3.83 -10.85 -2.64
C GLN A 53 -2.69 -10.65 -3.64
N THR A 54 -1.64 -9.90 -3.26
CA THR A 54 -0.45 -9.73 -4.09
C THR A 54 0.25 -11.06 -4.35
N GLN A 55 0.38 -11.91 -3.33
CA GLN A 55 0.97 -13.24 -3.49
C GLN A 55 0.18 -14.10 -4.46
N ILE A 56 -1.16 -14.11 -4.36
CA ILE A 56 -2.02 -14.85 -5.29
C ILE A 56 -1.85 -14.32 -6.72
N ALA A 57 -1.85 -13.00 -6.90
CA ALA A 57 -1.67 -12.39 -8.22
C ALA A 57 -0.30 -12.75 -8.83
N LEU A 58 0.77 -12.65 -8.05
CA LEU A 58 2.12 -13.01 -8.49
C LEU A 58 2.25 -14.51 -8.78
N GLN A 59 1.62 -15.36 -7.97
CA GLN A 59 1.61 -16.81 -8.21
C GLN A 59 0.89 -17.14 -9.53
N THR A 60 -0.25 -16.49 -9.80
CA THR A 60 -0.97 -16.65 -11.07
C THR A 60 -0.12 -16.21 -12.26
N GLN A 61 0.56 -15.07 -12.16
CA GLN A 61 1.47 -14.59 -13.21
C GLN A 61 2.64 -15.56 -13.44
N ALA A 62 3.23 -16.11 -12.37
CA ALA A 62 4.31 -17.08 -12.47
C ALA A 62 3.84 -18.38 -13.17
N VAL A 63 2.63 -18.85 -12.86
CA VAL A 63 2.04 -20.03 -13.53
C VAL A 63 1.76 -19.73 -15.00
N TYR A 64 1.20 -18.56 -15.32
CA TYR A 64 0.97 -18.14 -16.71
C TYR A 64 2.28 -18.05 -17.49
N ALA A 65 3.32 -17.42 -16.93
CA ALA A 65 4.62 -17.29 -17.57
C ALA A 65 5.29 -18.66 -17.86
N ALA A 66 4.96 -19.70 -17.09
CA ALA A 66 5.43 -21.06 -17.31
C ALA A 66 4.54 -21.87 -18.28
N SER A 67 3.44 -21.31 -18.77
CA SER A 67 2.49 -21.97 -19.64
C SER A 67 2.90 -21.90 -21.12
N THR A 68 2.40 -22.83 -21.92
CA THR A 68 2.59 -22.82 -23.38
C THR A 68 1.87 -21.65 -24.07
N GLU A 69 0.80 -21.14 -23.45
CA GLU A 69 0.05 -19.98 -23.95
C GLU A 69 0.91 -18.71 -23.94
N ALA A 70 1.64 -18.47 -22.84
CA ALA A 70 2.59 -17.36 -22.76
C ALA A 70 3.74 -17.48 -23.79
N VAL A 71 4.18 -18.71 -24.08
CA VAL A 71 5.20 -18.95 -25.13
C VAL A 71 4.65 -18.64 -26.51
N GLU A 72 3.41 -19.03 -26.81
CA GLU A 72 2.76 -18.75 -28.10
C GLU A 72 2.50 -17.25 -28.27
N GLU A 73 2.00 -16.57 -27.23
CA GLU A 73 1.80 -15.11 -27.24
C GLU A 73 3.10 -14.37 -27.53
N TRP A 74 4.19 -14.72 -26.83
CA TRP A 74 5.51 -14.15 -27.08
C TRP A 74 5.99 -14.45 -28.50
N ALA A 75 5.83 -15.69 -28.97
CA ALA A 75 6.24 -16.10 -30.31
C ALA A 75 5.58 -15.24 -31.39
N ARG A 76 4.29 -14.91 -31.24
CA ARG A 76 3.55 -14.09 -32.21
C ARG A 76 3.83 -12.59 -32.07
N ALA A 77 3.91 -12.08 -30.84
CA ALA A 77 4.01 -10.65 -30.58
C ALA A 77 5.44 -10.11 -30.71
N ASP A 78 6.40 -10.73 -30.01
CA ASP A 78 7.77 -10.23 -29.91
C ASP A 78 8.74 -11.08 -30.74
N GLY A 79 8.53 -12.39 -30.78
CA GLY A 79 9.35 -13.35 -31.53
C GLY A 79 9.17 -13.24 -33.05
N HIS A 80 8.08 -12.63 -33.51
CA HIS A 80 7.68 -12.55 -34.92
C HIS A 80 7.68 -13.92 -35.63
N TYR A 81 7.44 -14.99 -34.87
CA TYR A 81 7.32 -16.34 -35.39
C TYR A 81 5.95 -16.53 -36.04
N ILE A 82 5.96 -17.20 -37.18
CA ILE A 82 4.80 -17.46 -38.03
C ILE A 82 4.48 -18.95 -38.00
N GLN A 83 3.20 -19.29 -37.91
CA GLN A 83 2.74 -20.68 -38.03
C GLN A 83 2.44 -21.05 -39.48
N GLU A 84 2.30 -22.35 -39.73
CA GLU A 84 1.95 -22.89 -41.03
C GLU A 84 0.56 -22.37 -41.46
N GLY A 85 0.53 -21.54 -42.51
CA GLY A 85 -0.68 -20.86 -42.99
C GLY A 85 -0.76 -19.36 -42.71
N ASP A 86 0.14 -18.80 -41.88
CA ASP A 86 0.24 -17.35 -41.69
C ASP A 86 0.80 -16.66 -42.95
N GLN A 87 0.22 -15.53 -43.32
CA GLN A 87 0.70 -14.71 -44.45
C GLN A 87 1.33 -13.41 -43.90
N PRO A 88 2.67 -13.29 -43.87
CA PRO A 88 3.32 -12.09 -43.35
C PRO A 88 3.02 -10.90 -44.27
N VAL A 89 2.30 -9.90 -43.76
CA VAL A 89 2.02 -8.65 -44.48
C VAL A 89 3.07 -7.63 -44.05
N ILE A 90 3.94 -7.25 -44.98
CA ILE A 90 4.84 -6.11 -44.81
C ILE A 90 4.14 -4.89 -45.39
N PRO A 91 3.78 -3.89 -44.58
CA PRO A 91 3.26 -2.64 -45.10
C PRO A 91 4.33 -1.98 -45.97
N VAL A 92 4.11 -1.97 -47.28
CA VAL A 92 4.89 -1.16 -48.22
C VAL A 92 4.17 0.17 -48.40
N GLU A 93 4.93 1.26 -48.32
CA GLU A 93 4.38 2.60 -48.54
C GLU A 93 3.82 2.72 -49.95
N LEU A 94 2.66 3.36 -50.10
CA LEU A 94 2.08 3.64 -51.42
C LEU A 94 3.05 4.55 -52.20
N PRO A 95 3.34 4.28 -53.48
CA PRO A 95 4.15 5.17 -54.30
C PRO A 95 3.50 6.56 -54.36
N GLY A 96 4.17 7.59 -53.82
CA GLY A 96 3.65 8.96 -53.74
C GLY A 96 3.08 9.37 -52.37
N SER A 97 3.15 8.51 -51.36
CA SER A 97 2.86 8.87 -49.96
C SER A 97 3.90 9.88 -49.46
N ALA A 98 3.46 10.91 -48.74
CA ALA A 98 4.40 11.78 -48.03
C ALA A 98 5.17 10.95 -46.98
N PRO A 99 6.47 11.15 -46.79
CA PRO A 99 7.24 10.42 -45.80
C PRO A 99 6.58 10.56 -44.43
N VAL A 100 6.44 9.46 -43.70
CA VAL A 100 5.97 9.49 -42.31
C VAL A 100 6.96 10.34 -41.52
N MET A 101 6.53 11.53 -41.11
CA MET A 101 7.27 12.38 -40.18
C MET A 101 7.28 11.66 -38.84
N VAL A 102 8.31 10.85 -38.61
CA VAL A 102 8.60 10.32 -37.28
C VAL A 102 8.90 11.53 -36.41
N ASN A 103 8.00 11.84 -35.48
CA ASN A 103 8.26 12.88 -34.49
C ASN A 103 9.53 12.47 -33.74
N THR A 104 10.62 13.22 -33.93
CA THR A 104 11.83 13.04 -33.13
C THR A 104 11.40 13.15 -31.67
N PRO A 105 11.62 12.11 -30.84
CA PRO A 105 11.29 12.20 -29.43
C PRO A 105 12.00 13.43 -28.85
N LEU A 106 11.26 14.26 -28.10
CA LEU A 106 11.89 15.37 -27.40
C LEU A 106 13.02 14.80 -26.53
N PRO A 107 14.19 15.45 -26.49
CA PRO A 107 15.25 15.03 -25.60
C PRO A 107 14.68 14.99 -24.17
N PRO A 108 14.99 13.94 -23.39
CA PRO A 108 14.56 13.88 -22.00
C PRO A 108 15.06 15.15 -21.27
N PRO A 109 14.25 15.71 -20.35
CA PRO A 109 14.68 16.88 -19.60
C PRO A 109 16.01 16.56 -18.90
N THR A 110 17.00 17.43 -19.07
CA THR A 110 18.28 17.29 -18.40
C THR A 110 18.03 17.17 -16.89
N PRO A 111 18.45 16.07 -16.23
CA PRO A 111 18.23 15.91 -14.81
C PRO A 111 18.94 17.04 -14.06
N MET A 112 18.19 17.75 -13.22
CA MET A 112 18.72 18.82 -12.38
C MET A 112 19.77 18.25 -11.43
N GLN A 113 20.93 18.88 -11.36
CA GLN A 113 22.00 18.38 -10.50
C GLN A 113 21.62 18.57 -9.03
N ASN A 114 22.06 17.66 -8.15
CA ASN A 114 21.67 17.66 -6.73
C ASN A 114 21.84 19.03 -6.05
N TRP A 115 22.89 19.78 -6.37
CA TRP A 115 23.15 21.10 -5.80
C TRP A 115 22.15 22.18 -6.28
N GLU A 116 21.59 22.04 -7.48
CA GLU A 116 20.55 22.92 -8.01
C GLU A 116 19.23 22.69 -7.28
N ILE A 117 18.91 21.43 -6.96
CA ILE A 117 17.77 21.04 -6.13
C ILE A 117 17.88 21.66 -4.73
N TRP A 118 19.04 21.53 -4.09
CA TRP A 118 19.28 22.13 -2.77
C TRP A 118 19.13 23.65 -2.79
N ARG A 119 19.68 24.30 -3.83
CA ARG A 119 19.59 25.76 -3.96
C ARG A 119 18.15 26.23 -4.16
N MET A 120 17.34 25.56 -4.98
CA MET A 120 15.91 25.89 -5.12
C MET A 120 15.17 25.72 -3.79
N LEU A 121 15.37 24.62 -3.07
CA LEU A 121 14.72 24.36 -1.78
C LEU A 121 15.01 25.42 -0.71
N PHE A 122 16.21 26.00 -0.72
CA PHE A 122 16.63 26.96 0.31
C PHE A 122 16.47 28.43 -0.08
N PHE A 123 16.47 28.75 -1.38
CA PHE A 123 16.57 30.15 -1.83
C PHE A 123 15.48 30.60 -2.82
N ASP A 124 14.67 29.68 -3.35
CA ASP A 124 13.58 30.01 -4.27
C ASP A 124 12.24 29.91 -3.51
N ARG A 125 11.69 31.07 -3.12
CA ARG A 125 10.37 31.26 -2.50
C ARG A 125 9.60 32.36 -3.20
#